data_AF-X1U5G0-F1
#
_entry.id   AF-X1U5G0-F1
#
_cell.length_a   1.000
_cell.length_b   1.000
_cell.length_c   1.000
_cell.angle_alpha   90.00
_cell.angle_beta   90.00
_cell.angle_gamma   90.00
#
_symmetry.space_group_name_H-M   'P 1'
#
loop_
_entity.id
_entity.type
_entity.pdbx_description
1 polymer ?
#
loop_
_entity_poly.entity_id
_entity_poly.type
_entity_poly.pdbx_seq_one_letter_code
_entity_poly.pdbx_strand_id
1 'polypeptide(L)'
;MDKDTILAMEVGDELDKLVAVEVMGELMPEFTPQNALDLQLVGSPVKSPKGNWLCLCRYDEGDIPTWRPVPFSTDISAAWQVVDKMFELGYAMRLLHLGSKFYPEYWYCHFQPKDSN
;
A
#
# COMPACT_ATOMS: atom_id res chain seq x y z
N MET A 1 15.90 -4.75 1.14
CA MET A 1 15.35 -5.30 -0.11
C MET A 1 16.05 -4.58 -1.25
N ASP A 2 16.58 -5.31 -2.24
CA ASP A 2 17.17 -4.67 -3.43
C ASP A 2 16.10 -4.36 -4.49
N LYS A 3 16.47 -3.56 -5.47
CA LYS A 3 15.54 -3.08 -6.48
C LYS A 3 15.03 -4.19 -7.40
N ASP A 4 15.87 -5.14 -7.80
CA ASP A 4 15.48 -6.17 -8.75
C ASP A 4 14.49 -7.12 -8.09
N THR A 5 14.66 -7.37 -6.79
CA THR A 5 13.68 -8.06 -5.96
C THR A 5 12.32 -7.34 -5.95
N ILE A 6 12.29 -6.01 -5.76
CA ILE A 6 11.03 -5.25 -5.74
C ILE A 6 10.33 -5.29 -7.11
N LEU A 7 11.08 -5.13 -8.20
CA LEU A 7 10.49 -5.15 -9.56
C LEU A 7 9.97 -6.53 -9.97
N ALA A 8 10.51 -7.59 -9.39
CA ALA A 8 10.07 -8.96 -9.62
C ALA A 8 8.90 -9.38 -8.70
N MET A 9 8.45 -8.52 -7.79
CA MET A 9 7.32 -8.85 -6.91
C MET A 9 6.03 -8.95 -7.71
N GLU A 10 5.32 -10.06 -7.50
CA GLU A 10 3.95 -10.21 -7.96
C GLU A 10 3.01 -9.27 -7.19
N VAL A 11 1.89 -8.93 -7.82
CA VAL A 11 0.83 -8.18 -7.15
C VAL A 11 0.26 -8.99 -5.98
N GLY A 12 -0.10 -8.32 -4.89
CA GLY A 12 -0.69 -8.94 -3.70
C GLY A 12 -0.10 -8.48 -2.37
N ASP A 13 -0.33 -9.28 -1.33
CA ASP A 13 -0.17 -8.91 0.08
C ASP A 13 1.25 -8.42 0.44
N GLU A 14 2.31 -9.03 -0.11
CA GLU A 14 3.68 -8.60 0.17
C GLU A 14 4.01 -7.23 -0.47
N LEU A 15 3.59 -7.01 -1.71
CA LEU A 15 3.77 -5.72 -2.38
C LEU A 15 2.94 -4.63 -1.71
N ASP A 16 1.71 -4.95 -1.33
CA ASP A 16 0.81 -4.02 -0.63
C ASP A 16 1.34 -3.63 0.75
N LYS A 17 1.94 -4.58 1.48
CA LYS A 17 2.66 -4.32 2.74
C LYS A 17 3.83 -3.37 2.51
N LEU A 18 4.62 -3.60 1.46
CA LEU A 18 5.75 -2.73 1.13
C LEU A 18 5.27 -1.31 0.82
N VAL A 19 4.19 -1.17 0.04
CA VAL A 19 3.58 0.15 -0.26
C VAL A 19 3.06 0.84 1.01
N ALA A 20 2.37 0.11 1.90
CA ALA A 20 1.87 0.67 3.15
C ALA A 20 3.00 1.23 4.05
N VAL A 21 4.13 0.51 4.11
CA VAL A 21 5.27 0.90 4.94
C VAL A 21 6.10 2.00 4.28
N GLU A 22 6.56 1.79 3.05
CA GLU A 22 7.58 2.62 2.40
C GLU A 22 6.98 3.87 1.73
N VAL A 23 5.77 3.77 1.16
CA VAL A 23 5.13 4.89 0.46
C VAL A 23 4.13 5.61 1.34
N MET A 24 3.24 4.87 2.00
CA MET A 24 2.20 5.46 2.86
C MET A 24 2.73 5.81 4.26
N GLY A 25 3.88 5.28 4.65
CA GLY A 25 4.53 5.62 5.91
C GLY A 25 3.75 5.13 7.13
N GLU A 26 3.09 3.97 7.04
CA GLU A 26 2.35 3.35 8.14
C GLU A 26 2.83 1.90 8.38
N LEU A 27 3.44 1.66 9.53
CA LEU A 27 3.77 0.31 9.99
C LEU A 27 2.51 -0.48 10.32
N MET A 28 2.59 -1.81 10.18
CA MET A 28 1.53 -2.71 10.61
C MET A 28 1.27 -2.52 12.12
N PRO A 29 0.01 -2.31 12.54
CA PRO A 29 -0.29 -2.19 13.96
C PRO A 29 0.01 -3.49 14.73
N GLU A 30 0.54 -3.37 15.94
CA GLU A 30 0.87 -4.51 16.81
C GLU A 30 -0.30 -4.95 17.71
N PHE A 31 -1.36 -4.15 17.79
CA PHE A 31 -2.53 -4.45 18.63
C PHE A 31 -3.60 -5.22 17.86
N THR A 32 -4.32 -6.11 18.52
CA THR A 32 -5.47 -6.82 17.93
C THR A 32 -6.77 -6.19 18.44
N PRO A 33 -7.62 -5.63 17.58
CA PRO A 33 -8.91 -5.08 17.99
C PRO A 33 -9.84 -6.20 18.47
N GLN A 34 -10.40 -6.05 19.68
CA GLN A 34 -11.27 -7.07 20.29
C GLN A 34 -12.61 -7.24 19.56
N ASN A 35 -13.11 -6.17 18.93
CA ASN A 35 -14.40 -6.13 18.22
C ASN A 35 -14.25 -6.24 16.70
N ALA A 36 -13.10 -6.73 16.20
CA ALA A 36 -12.82 -6.78 14.77
C ALA A 36 -13.85 -7.64 14.01
N LEU A 37 -14.21 -8.81 14.55
CA LEU A 37 -15.18 -9.72 13.94
C LEU A 37 -16.58 -9.08 13.86
N ASP A 38 -17.07 -8.54 14.97
CA ASP A 38 -18.39 -7.88 15.03
C ASP A 38 -18.47 -6.73 14.02
N LEU A 39 -17.42 -5.90 13.97
CA LEU A 39 -17.34 -4.77 13.06
C LEU A 39 -17.26 -5.20 11.59
N GLN A 40 -16.56 -6.29 11.29
CA GLN A 40 -16.55 -6.87 9.94
C GLN A 40 -17.93 -7.41 9.54
N LEU A 41 -18.64 -8.10 10.44
CA LEU A 41 -19.97 -8.67 10.16
C LEU A 41 -21.03 -7.59 9.86
N VAL A 42 -20.88 -6.39 10.41
CA VAL A 42 -21.75 -5.24 10.09
C VAL A 42 -21.25 -4.41 8.91
N GLY A 43 -20.24 -4.89 8.18
CA GLY A 43 -19.72 -4.26 6.96
C GLY A 43 -18.79 -3.07 7.20
N SER A 44 -18.25 -2.92 8.41
CA SER A 44 -17.36 -1.82 8.80
C SER A 44 -16.06 -2.32 9.42
N PRO A 45 -15.20 -3.03 8.66
CA PRO A 45 -13.95 -3.59 9.18
C PRO A 45 -13.07 -2.50 9.82
N VAL A 46 -12.33 -2.87 10.86
CA VAL A 46 -11.45 -1.95 11.59
C VAL A 46 -10.32 -1.49 10.67
N LYS A 47 -10.10 -0.18 10.63
CA LYS A 47 -9.00 0.45 9.90
C LYS A 47 -7.91 0.91 10.86
N SER A 48 -6.67 0.90 10.42
CA SER A 48 -5.57 1.55 11.14
C SER A 48 -5.78 3.07 11.23
N PRO A 49 -5.06 3.78 12.12
CA PRO A 49 -5.21 5.23 12.28
C PRO A 49 -5.04 6.03 10.98
N LYS A 50 -4.13 5.64 10.08
CA LYS A 50 -3.98 6.29 8.76
C LYS A 50 -4.73 5.55 7.64
N GLY A 51 -5.40 4.45 7.95
CA GLY A 51 -6.27 3.72 7.02
C GLY A 51 -5.55 2.83 5.99
N ASN A 52 -4.24 2.61 6.08
CA ASN A 52 -3.50 1.77 5.13
C ASN A 52 -3.52 0.28 5.50
N TRP A 53 -4.10 -0.07 6.66
CA TRP A 53 -4.29 -1.43 7.09
C TRP A 53 -5.75 -1.68 7.48
N LEU A 54 -6.23 -2.87 7.17
CA LEU A 54 -7.54 -3.39 7.54
C LEU A 54 -7.35 -4.58 8.47
N CYS A 55 -8.02 -4.59 9.62
CA CYS A 55 -8.08 -5.77 10.46
C CYS A 55 -9.24 -6.64 9.99
N LEU A 56 -8.91 -7.82 9.49
CA LEU A 56 -9.87 -8.76 8.91
C LEU A 56 -9.80 -10.10 9.64
N CYS A 57 -10.96 -10.68 9.89
CA CYS A 57 -11.16 -12.06 10.33
C CYS A 57 -11.48 -12.90 9.08
N ARG A 58 -10.59 -13.82 8.71
CA ARG A 58 -10.86 -14.74 7.61
C ARG A 58 -11.25 -16.12 8.14
N TYR A 59 -12.27 -16.70 7.51
CA TYR A 59 -12.81 -17.99 7.91
C TYR A 59 -11.80 -19.14 7.79
N ASP A 60 -10.99 -19.14 6.73
CA ASP A 60 -9.92 -20.11 6.50
C ASP A 60 -8.75 -19.99 7.50
N GLU A 61 -8.65 -18.85 8.19
CA GLU A 61 -7.66 -18.57 9.23
C GLU A 61 -8.25 -18.69 10.65
N GLY A 62 -9.45 -19.26 10.78
CA GLY A 62 -10.12 -19.48 12.07
C GLY A 62 -10.74 -18.22 12.68
N ASP A 63 -11.14 -17.26 11.85
CA ASP A 63 -11.71 -15.97 12.25
C ASP A 63 -10.80 -15.15 13.18
N ILE A 64 -9.49 -15.42 13.16
CA ILE A 64 -8.49 -14.70 13.94
C ILE A 64 -8.30 -13.29 13.32
N PRO A 65 -8.50 -12.20 14.09
CA PRO A 65 -8.31 -10.86 13.57
C PRO A 65 -6.85 -10.63 13.20
N THR A 66 -6.61 -10.35 11.93
CA THR A 66 -5.27 -10.16 11.36
C THR A 66 -5.21 -8.86 10.58
N TRP A 67 -4.14 -8.08 10.77
CA TRP A 67 -3.90 -6.90 9.96
C TRP A 67 -3.45 -7.29 8.56
N ARG A 68 -4.14 -6.74 7.57
CA ARG A 68 -3.85 -6.86 6.15
C ARG A 68 -3.64 -5.47 5.56
N PRO A 69 -2.69 -5.30 4.64
CA PRO A 69 -2.56 -4.03 3.95
C PRO A 69 -3.83 -3.77 3.12
N VAL A 70 -4.09 -2.50 2.86
CA VAL A 70 -5.05 -2.12 1.81
C VAL A 70 -4.54 -2.64 0.45
N PRO A 71 -5.43 -3.11 -0.45
CA PRO A 71 -5.05 -3.73 -1.72
C PRO A 71 -4.51 -2.73 -2.78
N PHE A 72 -3.40 -2.06 -2.50
CA PHE A 72 -2.81 -1.02 -3.35
C PHE A 72 -2.45 -1.50 -4.77
N SER A 73 -2.09 -2.76 -4.92
CA SER A 73 -1.66 -3.36 -6.19
C SER A 73 -2.80 -4.00 -6.99
N THR A 74 -3.94 -4.28 -6.35
CA THR A 74 -5.06 -5.03 -6.96
C THR A 74 -6.37 -4.25 -7.03
N ASP A 75 -6.52 -3.17 -6.25
CA ASP A 75 -7.67 -2.27 -6.30
C ASP A 75 -7.27 -0.88 -6.82
N ILE A 76 -7.95 -0.42 -7.88
CA ILE A 76 -7.66 0.87 -8.52
C ILE A 76 -7.91 2.06 -7.59
N SER A 77 -8.89 1.96 -6.68
CA SER A 77 -9.24 3.06 -5.77
C SER A 77 -8.18 3.22 -4.68
N ALA A 78 -7.63 2.11 -4.20
CA ALA A 78 -6.48 2.08 -3.32
C ALA A 78 -5.21 2.57 -4.03
N ALA A 79 -4.94 2.11 -5.25
CA ALA A 79 -3.79 2.52 -6.04
C ALA A 79 -3.74 4.04 -6.24
N TRP A 80 -4.89 4.69 -6.39
CA TRP A 80 -4.96 6.15 -6.53
C TRP A 80 -4.44 6.91 -5.31
N GLN A 81 -4.62 6.36 -4.11
CA GLN A 81 -4.08 6.97 -2.88
C GLN A 81 -2.55 7.02 -2.89
N VAL A 82 -1.92 6.00 -3.49
CA VAL A 82 -0.46 5.96 -3.68
C VAL A 82 -0.01 7.05 -4.65
N VAL A 83 -0.77 7.27 -5.73
CA VAL A 83 -0.52 8.35 -6.69
C VAL A 83 -0.60 9.72 -6.02
N ASP A 84 -1.67 9.97 -5.26
CA ASP A 84 -1.83 11.22 -4.51
C ASP A 84 -0.68 11.41 -3.51
N LYS A 85 -0.28 10.33 -2.81
CA LYS A 85 0.86 10.36 -1.89
C LYS A 85 2.18 10.68 -2.58
N MET A 86 2.44 10.08 -3.74
CA MET A 86 3.64 10.36 -4.53
C MET A 86 3.67 11.82 -5.01
N PHE A 87 2.51 12.38 -5.37
CA PHE A 87 2.40 13.79 -5.73
C PHE A 87 2.73 14.70 -4.54
N GLU A 88 2.22 14.41 -3.35
CA GLU A 88 2.56 15.15 -2.12
C GLU A 88 4.07 15.13 -1.82
N LEU A 89 4.72 13.99 -2.05
CA LEU A 89 6.15 13.81 -1.83
C LEU A 89 7.02 14.51 -2.89
N GLY A 90 6.40 15.19 -3.86
CA GLY A 90 7.10 15.94 -4.91
C GLY A 90 7.60 15.07 -6.06
N TYR A 91 7.16 13.81 -6.15
CA TYR A 91 7.39 13.00 -7.35
C TYR A 91 6.47 13.54 -8.45
N ALA A 92 7.03 14.35 -9.33
CA ALA A 92 6.28 15.01 -10.40
C ALA A 92 5.69 13.99 -11.38
N MET A 93 4.39 13.72 -11.24
CA MET A 93 3.66 12.90 -12.19
C MET A 93 3.27 13.77 -13.39
N ARG A 94 4.02 13.68 -14.49
CA ARG A 94 3.70 14.35 -15.76
C ARG A 94 2.57 13.60 -16.48
N LEU A 95 1.43 13.42 -15.83
CA LEU A 95 0.22 12.78 -16.38
C LEU A 95 -0.81 13.80 -16.89
N LEU A 96 -0.34 14.88 -17.50
CA LEU A 96 -1.26 15.80 -18.19
C LEU A 96 -0.98 15.78 -19.69
N HIS A 97 -1.94 15.15 -20.37
CA HIS A 97 -2.30 15.30 -21.77
C HIS A 97 -1.30 14.74 -22.78
N LEU A 98 -1.54 13.50 -23.21
CA LEU A 98 -1.74 13.14 -24.62
C LEU A 98 -2.11 11.66 -24.66
N GLY A 99 -3.24 11.33 -25.29
CA GLY A 99 -3.60 9.95 -25.55
C GLY A 99 -2.45 9.21 -26.23
N SER A 100 -2.18 7.99 -25.78
CA SER A 100 -1.19 7.06 -26.35
C SER A 100 0.27 7.34 -25.97
N LYS A 101 0.72 6.73 -24.84
CA LYS A 101 1.87 5.82 -24.71
C LYS A 101 2.50 5.94 -23.31
N PHE A 102 2.53 4.81 -22.62
CA PHE A 102 3.20 4.64 -21.33
C PHE A 102 4.69 4.41 -21.60
N TYR A 103 5.56 5.30 -21.10
CA TYR A 103 7.01 5.14 -21.21
C TYR A 103 7.58 4.85 -19.80
N PRO A 104 7.99 3.60 -19.51
CA PRO A 104 8.41 3.16 -18.18
C PRO A 104 9.79 3.69 -17.73
N GLU A 105 10.46 4.48 -18.56
CA GLU A 105 11.84 4.92 -18.37
C GLU A 105 12.05 6.11 -17.41
N TYR A 106 10.97 6.64 -16.81
CA TYR A 106 11.04 7.76 -15.86
C TYR A 106 10.93 7.38 -14.38
N TRP A 107 10.79 6.09 -14.04
CA TRP A 107 10.75 5.62 -12.65
C TRP A 107 12.08 5.82 -11.88
N TYR A 108 13.16 6.22 -12.56
CA TYR A 108 14.53 6.07 -12.05
C TYR A 108 15.27 7.36 -11.69
N CYS A 109 14.66 8.54 -11.81
CA CYS A 109 15.43 9.77 -11.61
C CYS A 109 15.57 10.24 -10.15
N HIS A 110 14.84 9.68 -9.17
CA HIS A 110 14.84 10.23 -7.80
C HIS A 110 15.03 9.25 -6.64
N PHE A 111 15.34 7.98 -6.91
CA PHE A 111 15.75 7.03 -5.86
C PHE A 111 17.29 6.99 -5.75
N GLN A 112 17.91 8.12 -5.41
CA GLN A 112 19.26 8.10 -4.83
C GLN A 112 19.13 8.05 -3.31
N PRO A 113 19.68 7.04 -2.62
CA PRO A 113 19.90 7.15 -1.19
C PRO A 113 20.81 8.35 -0.95
N LYS A 114 20.44 9.22 0.00
CA LYS A 114 21.36 10.26 0.47
C LYS A 114 22.54 9.56 1.13
N ASP A 115 23.63 9.42 0.40
CA ASP A 115 24.93 9.09 0.98
C ASP A 115 25.31 10.19 1.98
N SER A 116 25.45 9.75 3.24
CA SER A 116 26.44 10.14 4.24
C SER A 116 27.04 11.55 4.18
N ASN A 117 26.77 12.34 5.21
CA ASN A 117 27.76 13.22 5.84
C ASN A 117 27.49 13.34 7.34
#